data_AF-R0IFT7-F1
#
_entry.id   AF-R0IFT7-F1
#
_cell.length_a   1.000
_cell.length_b   1.000
_cell.length_c   1.000
_cell.angle_alpha   90.00
_cell.angle_beta   90.00
_cell.angle_gamma   90.00
#
_symmetry.space_group_name_H-M   'P 1'
#
loop_
_entity.id
_entity.type
_entity.pdbx_description
1 polymer ?
#
loop_
_entity_poly.entity_id
_entity_poly.type
_entity_poly.pdbx_seq_one_letter_code
_entity_poly.pdbx_strand_id
1 'polypeptide(L)'
;MEIESTVLLKEIKKNNLKQTLEDNKARLNKNDLNRKLAETNVVLRSKAGKSARALRMAKDERESLQTKIKNAEEELQKCRETEEEVQLERECEHSLAKAEDLRTSNDFYKRQDSNQTQTIFNLKRLVANLQKTERNEGYIKTITTHKAEIARLVANEVRLKDEVQKHQRIAIKALERMKEQIKIANEAKKEVATYKGHALAAKHSLLVSLSHTKFELAMEIVNNVFKGLKDIDSEEKAKQAIHSINGYLEQQSKTVEDYTTNVMSNSAEVRGVIQDLQGYTLKEARPNEFGSFIDYVRGLQHTLETEAKKWKNKLNV
;
A
#
# COMPACT_ATOMS: atom_id res chain seq x y z
N MET A 1 -33.00 -200.56 -54.28
CA MET A 1 -33.99 -200.41 -53.18
C MET A 1 -33.59 -199.20 -52.35
N GLU A 2 -34.43 -198.16 -52.36
CA GLU A 2 -34.78 -197.29 -51.22
C GLU A 2 -33.84 -196.19 -50.65
N ILE A 3 -32.67 -195.86 -51.22
CA ILE A 3 -31.80 -194.83 -50.59
C ILE A 3 -31.92 -193.41 -51.20
N GLU A 4 -32.45 -193.24 -52.41
CA GLU A 4 -32.47 -191.93 -53.09
C GLU A 4 -33.59 -190.96 -52.65
N SER A 5 -34.61 -191.42 -51.91
CA SER A 5 -35.79 -190.60 -51.57
C SER A 5 -35.69 -189.80 -50.25
N THR A 6 -34.79 -190.18 -49.33
CA THR A 6 -34.71 -189.55 -48.00
C THR A 6 -33.80 -188.32 -47.93
N VAL A 7 -32.88 -188.13 -48.88
CA VAL A 7 -31.97 -186.98 -48.90
C VAL A 7 -32.69 -185.70 -49.33
N LEU A 8 -33.54 -185.77 -50.36
CA LEU A 8 -34.29 -184.62 -50.90
C LEU A 8 -35.29 -184.03 -49.89
N LEU A 9 -35.93 -184.85 -49.06
CA LEU A 9 -36.90 -184.37 -48.06
C LEU A 9 -36.25 -183.62 -46.89
N LYS A 10 -34.98 -183.91 -46.54
CA LYS A 10 -34.27 -183.17 -45.50
C LYS A 10 -33.83 -181.77 -45.97
N GLU A 11 -33.55 -181.61 -47.26
CA GLU A 11 -33.07 -180.35 -47.83
C GLU A 11 -34.19 -179.30 -47.94
N ILE A 12 -35.41 -179.72 -48.30
CA ILE A 12 -36.59 -178.84 -48.32
C ILE A 12 -36.91 -178.31 -46.92
N LYS A 13 -36.82 -179.16 -45.88
CA LYS A 13 -37.05 -178.73 -44.48
C LYS A 13 -36.03 -177.70 -44.00
N LYS A 14 -34.76 -177.83 -44.42
CA LYS A 14 -33.69 -176.89 -44.05
C LYS A 14 -33.89 -175.52 -44.71
N ASN A 15 -34.34 -175.48 -45.97
CA ASN A 15 -34.57 -174.21 -46.68
C ASN A 15 -35.77 -173.43 -46.12
N ASN A 16 -36.87 -174.10 -45.75
CA ASN A 16 -38.01 -173.40 -45.12
C ASN A 16 -37.66 -172.79 -43.75
N LEU A 17 -36.81 -173.45 -42.97
CA LEU A 17 -36.33 -172.90 -41.69
C LEU A 17 -35.43 -171.67 -41.89
N LYS A 18 -34.65 -171.62 -42.98
CA LYS A 18 -33.79 -170.47 -43.30
C LYS A 18 -34.60 -169.24 -43.72
N GLN A 19 -35.65 -169.45 -44.54
CA GLN A 19 -36.55 -168.38 -44.99
C GLN A 19 -37.28 -167.71 -43.82
N THR A 20 -37.81 -168.52 -42.88
CA THR A 20 -38.57 -168.02 -41.72
C THR A 20 -37.68 -167.22 -40.74
N LEU A 21 -36.39 -167.54 -40.68
CA LEU A 21 -35.43 -166.82 -39.83
C LEU A 21 -35.05 -165.46 -40.42
N GLU A 22 -34.99 -165.33 -41.75
CA GLU A 22 -34.74 -164.04 -42.42
C GLU A 22 -35.94 -163.09 -42.30
N ASP A 23 -37.17 -163.58 -42.46
CA ASP A 23 -38.37 -162.75 -42.31
C ASP A 23 -38.55 -162.17 -40.90
N ASN A 24 -38.19 -162.95 -39.87
CA ASN A 24 -38.21 -162.46 -38.48
C ASN A 24 -37.12 -161.41 -38.21
N LYS A 25 -35.92 -161.55 -38.80
CA LYS A 25 -34.88 -160.51 -38.72
C LYS A 25 -35.29 -159.21 -39.41
N ALA A 26 -35.97 -159.29 -40.56
CA ALA A 26 -36.45 -158.11 -41.28
C ALA A 26 -37.54 -157.35 -40.49
N ARG A 27 -38.46 -158.06 -39.82
CA ARG A 27 -39.50 -157.44 -38.97
C ARG A 27 -38.93 -156.74 -37.74
N LEU A 28 -37.91 -157.33 -37.09
CA LEU A 28 -37.24 -156.72 -35.93
C LEU A 28 -36.51 -155.41 -36.30
N ASN A 29 -35.81 -155.38 -37.45
CA ASN A 29 -35.13 -154.17 -37.92
C ASN A 29 -36.09 -153.02 -38.27
N LYS A 30 -37.29 -153.31 -38.79
CA LYS A 30 -38.28 -152.28 -39.16
C LYS A 30 -38.89 -151.58 -37.94
N ASN A 31 -39.12 -152.32 -36.85
CA ASN A 31 -39.64 -151.74 -35.61
C ASN A 31 -38.61 -150.85 -34.90
N ASP A 32 -37.34 -151.23 -34.92
CA ASP A 32 -36.28 -150.45 -34.27
C ASP A 32 -35.96 -149.15 -35.05
N LEU A 33 -36.13 -149.17 -36.38
CA LEU A 33 -36.04 -147.97 -37.23
C LEU A 33 -37.16 -146.97 -36.94
N ASN A 34 -38.41 -147.44 -36.81
CA ASN A 34 -39.56 -146.58 -36.52
C ASN A 34 -39.46 -145.92 -35.13
N ARG A 35 -38.92 -146.64 -34.13
CA ARG A 35 -38.69 -146.06 -32.79
C ARG A 35 -37.65 -144.93 -32.83
N LYS A 36 -36.51 -145.15 -33.51
CA LYS A 36 -35.46 -144.13 -33.67
C LYS A 36 -35.95 -142.89 -34.43
N LEU A 37 -36.79 -143.06 -35.46
CA LEU A 37 -37.39 -141.96 -36.20
C LEU A 37 -38.33 -141.12 -35.31
N ALA A 38 -39.17 -141.76 -34.50
CA ALA A 38 -40.06 -141.06 -33.57
C ALA A 38 -39.28 -140.26 -32.51
N GLU A 39 -38.26 -140.88 -31.89
CA GLU A 39 -37.39 -140.21 -30.91
C GLU A 39 -36.66 -139.00 -31.53
N THR A 40 -36.15 -139.15 -32.76
CA THR A 40 -35.48 -138.05 -33.48
C THR A 40 -36.44 -136.90 -33.80
N ASN A 41 -37.69 -137.19 -34.18
CA ASN A 41 -38.68 -136.18 -34.51
C ASN A 41 -39.14 -135.38 -33.27
N VAL A 42 -39.24 -136.02 -32.09
CA VAL A 42 -39.50 -135.33 -30.82
C VAL A 42 -38.34 -134.41 -30.45
N VAL A 43 -37.09 -134.87 -30.61
CA VAL A 43 -35.89 -134.05 -30.34
C VAL A 43 -35.81 -132.84 -31.28
N LEU A 44 -36.12 -133.02 -32.57
CA LEU A 44 -36.12 -131.93 -33.55
C LEU A 44 -37.20 -130.88 -33.24
N ARG A 45 -38.42 -131.29 -32.89
CA ARG A 45 -39.48 -130.34 -32.47
C ARG A 45 -39.10 -129.60 -31.19
N SER A 46 -38.48 -130.26 -30.22
CA SER A 46 -37.98 -129.63 -29.00
C SER A 46 -36.85 -128.63 -29.28
N LYS A 47 -35.89 -128.98 -30.14
CA LYS A 47 -34.82 -128.07 -30.59
C LYS A 47 -35.37 -126.87 -31.37
N ALA A 48 -36.33 -127.08 -32.27
CA ALA A 48 -36.99 -126.00 -33.01
C ALA A 48 -37.75 -125.06 -32.05
N GLY A 49 -38.47 -125.60 -31.06
CA GLY A 49 -39.17 -124.80 -30.05
C GLY A 49 -38.25 -124.03 -29.10
N LYS A 50 -37.03 -124.53 -28.82
CA LYS A 50 -35.99 -123.80 -28.07
C LYS A 50 -35.35 -122.70 -28.93
N SER A 51 -35.05 -123.01 -30.19
CA SER A 51 -34.48 -122.05 -31.15
C SER A 51 -35.44 -120.88 -31.42
N ALA A 52 -36.73 -121.15 -31.63
CA ALA A 52 -37.73 -120.10 -31.81
C ALA A 52 -37.87 -119.18 -30.58
N ARG A 53 -37.78 -119.74 -29.36
CA ARG A 53 -37.79 -118.94 -28.12
C ARG A 53 -36.56 -118.05 -27.98
N ALA A 54 -35.37 -118.60 -28.25
CA ALA A 54 -34.13 -117.82 -28.23
C ALA A 54 -34.16 -116.67 -29.26
N LEU A 55 -34.70 -116.93 -30.45
CA LEU A 55 -34.80 -115.94 -31.52
C LEU A 55 -35.82 -114.83 -31.19
N ARG A 56 -36.92 -115.17 -30.52
CA ARG A 56 -37.88 -114.18 -30.00
C ARG A 56 -37.26 -113.33 -28.89
N MET A 57 -36.57 -113.93 -27.92
CA MET A 57 -35.86 -113.18 -26.87
C MET A 57 -34.82 -112.23 -27.45
N ALA A 58 -34.01 -112.69 -28.41
CA ALA A 58 -33.04 -111.84 -29.10
C ALA A 58 -33.70 -110.70 -29.89
N LYS A 59 -34.89 -110.93 -30.46
CA LYS A 59 -35.65 -109.88 -31.16
C LYS A 59 -36.19 -108.83 -30.19
N ASP A 60 -36.80 -109.27 -29.08
CA ASP A 60 -37.32 -108.38 -28.04
C ASP A 60 -36.18 -107.57 -27.39
N GLU A 61 -35.03 -108.20 -27.15
CA GLU A 61 -33.83 -107.52 -26.63
C GLU A 61 -33.25 -106.54 -27.64
N ARG A 62 -33.23 -106.87 -28.94
CA ARG A 62 -32.82 -105.95 -30.01
C ARG A 62 -33.75 -104.74 -30.09
N GLU A 63 -35.06 -104.93 -30.03
CA GLU A 63 -36.03 -103.84 -30.02
C GLU A 63 -35.87 -102.95 -28.77
N SER A 64 -35.65 -103.55 -27.60
CA SER A 64 -35.34 -102.81 -26.36
C SER A 64 -34.06 -101.99 -26.47
N LEU A 65 -32.97 -102.57 -26.98
CA LEU A 65 -31.71 -101.87 -27.19
C LEU A 65 -31.82 -100.77 -28.23
N GLN A 66 -32.57 -101.00 -29.32
CA GLN A 66 -32.80 -100.00 -30.35
C GLN A 66 -33.58 -98.79 -29.80
N THR A 67 -34.55 -99.05 -28.91
CA THR A 67 -35.29 -97.98 -28.22
C THR A 67 -34.37 -97.20 -27.27
N LYS A 68 -33.47 -97.88 -26.54
CA LYS A 68 -32.49 -97.23 -25.66
C LYS A 68 -31.47 -96.38 -26.42
N ILE A 69 -30.99 -96.86 -27.58
CA ILE A 69 -30.08 -96.09 -28.44
C ILE A 69 -30.78 -94.83 -28.92
N LYS A 70 -32.01 -94.94 -29.43
CA LYS A 70 -32.77 -93.78 -29.88
C LYS A 70 -32.97 -92.74 -28.77
N ASN A 71 -33.35 -93.18 -27.57
CA ASN A 71 -33.50 -92.27 -26.43
C ASN A 71 -32.16 -91.63 -26.02
N ALA A 72 -31.06 -92.37 -26.05
CA ALA A 72 -29.74 -91.83 -25.75
C ALA A 72 -29.26 -90.84 -26.82
N GLU A 73 -29.59 -91.07 -28.09
CA GLU A 73 -29.33 -90.13 -29.19
C GLU A 73 -30.17 -88.86 -29.06
N GLU A 74 -31.46 -88.98 -28.70
CA GLU A 74 -32.33 -87.82 -28.44
C GLU A 74 -31.83 -86.98 -27.24
N GLU A 75 -31.37 -87.62 -26.15
CA GLU A 75 -30.78 -86.90 -25.01
C GLU A 75 -29.41 -86.29 -25.34
N LEU A 76 -28.56 -86.98 -26.12
CA LEU A 76 -27.30 -86.41 -26.62
C LEU A 76 -27.54 -85.23 -27.57
N GLN A 77 -28.58 -85.29 -28.40
CA GLN A 77 -28.95 -84.20 -29.28
C GLN A 77 -29.49 -83.01 -28.47
N LYS A 78 -30.33 -83.23 -27.45
CA LYS A 78 -30.75 -82.16 -26.53
C LYS A 78 -29.57 -81.53 -25.79
N CYS A 79 -28.58 -82.30 -25.35
CA CYS A 79 -27.37 -81.74 -24.73
C CYS A 79 -26.47 -80.97 -25.71
N ARG A 80 -26.56 -81.24 -27.02
CA ARG A 80 -25.87 -80.45 -28.05
C ARG A 80 -26.67 -79.22 -28.49
N GLU A 81 -27.99 -79.32 -28.42
CA GLU A 81 -28.95 -78.25 -28.74
C GLU A 81 -29.28 -77.36 -27.54
N THR A 82 -28.83 -77.70 -26.33
CA THR A 82 -28.72 -76.74 -25.23
C THR A 82 -27.67 -75.70 -25.63
N GLU A 83 -28.13 -74.73 -26.41
CA GLU A 83 -27.51 -73.44 -26.74
C GLU A 83 -26.96 -72.74 -25.48
N GLU A 84 -27.40 -73.16 -24.30
CA GLU A 84 -26.90 -72.77 -22.98
C GLU A 84 -25.38 -72.86 -22.85
N GLU A 85 -24.69 -73.90 -23.34
CA GLU A 85 -23.23 -73.97 -23.13
C GLU A 85 -22.49 -72.93 -23.97
N VAL A 86 -22.84 -72.82 -25.26
CA VAL A 86 -22.26 -71.81 -26.16
C VAL A 86 -22.69 -70.39 -25.78
N GLN A 87 -23.90 -70.20 -25.27
CA GLN A 87 -24.40 -68.90 -24.84
C GLN A 87 -23.76 -68.47 -23.51
N LEU A 88 -23.62 -69.39 -22.55
CA LEU A 88 -22.90 -69.14 -21.29
C LEU A 88 -21.42 -68.85 -21.54
N GLU A 89 -20.78 -69.55 -22.49
CA GLU A 89 -19.40 -69.27 -22.89
C GLU A 89 -19.27 -67.85 -23.46
N ARG A 90 -20.16 -67.45 -24.38
CA ARG A 90 -20.20 -66.08 -24.93
C ARG A 90 -20.50 -65.01 -23.87
N GLU A 91 -21.42 -65.28 -22.95
CA GLU A 91 -21.74 -64.36 -21.84
C GLU A 91 -20.55 -64.22 -20.88
N CYS A 92 -19.83 -65.32 -20.63
CA CYS A 92 -18.60 -65.33 -19.84
C CYS A 92 -17.50 -64.48 -20.53
N GLU A 93 -17.27 -64.69 -21.83
CA GLU A 93 -16.32 -63.90 -22.62
C GLU A 93 -16.69 -62.39 -22.62
N HIS A 94 -17.97 -62.06 -22.81
CA HIS A 94 -18.43 -60.68 -22.78
C HIS A 94 -18.25 -60.04 -21.40
N SER A 95 -18.52 -60.78 -20.33
CA SER A 95 -18.32 -60.33 -18.95
C SER A 95 -16.84 -60.11 -18.64
N LEU A 96 -15.96 -61.02 -19.11
CA LEU A 96 -14.51 -60.88 -19.00
C LEU A 96 -14.01 -59.62 -19.74
N ALA A 97 -14.43 -59.41 -20.99
CA ALA A 97 -14.08 -58.22 -21.76
C ALA A 97 -14.52 -56.94 -21.04
N LYS A 98 -15.75 -56.91 -20.52
CA LYS A 98 -16.27 -55.78 -19.75
C LYS A 98 -15.48 -55.55 -18.46
N ALA A 99 -15.06 -56.61 -17.77
CA ALA A 99 -14.23 -56.51 -16.57
C ALA A 99 -12.83 -55.95 -16.89
N GLU A 100 -12.23 -56.35 -18.01
CA GLU A 100 -10.95 -55.82 -18.49
C GLU A 100 -11.03 -54.34 -18.91
N ASP A 101 -12.12 -53.95 -19.60
CA ASP A 101 -12.38 -52.55 -19.95
C ASP A 101 -12.53 -51.68 -18.70
N LEU A 102 -13.30 -52.15 -17.71
CA LEU A 102 -13.45 -51.48 -16.42
C LEU A 102 -12.13 -51.38 -15.67
N ARG A 103 -11.29 -52.43 -15.70
CA ARG A 103 -9.96 -52.42 -15.09
C ARG A 103 -9.06 -51.38 -15.76
N THR A 104 -9.03 -51.35 -17.09
CA THR A 104 -8.24 -50.40 -17.88
C THR A 104 -8.67 -48.95 -17.62
N SER A 105 -9.98 -48.71 -17.57
CA SER A 105 -10.56 -47.42 -17.22
C SER A 105 -10.20 -47.01 -15.78
N ASN A 106 -10.28 -47.92 -14.82
CA ASN A 106 -9.88 -47.67 -13.44
C ASN A 106 -8.40 -47.31 -13.32
N ASP A 107 -7.52 -48.03 -14.00
CA ASP A 107 -6.08 -47.76 -14.02
C ASP A 107 -5.77 -46.40 -14.67
N PHE A 108 -6.50 -46.00 -15.71
CA PHE A 108 -6.42 -44.67 -16.30
C PHE A 108 -6.79 -43.58 -15.28
N TYR A 109 -7.93 -43.70 -14.60
CA TYR A 109 -8.36 -42.71 -13.61
C TYR A 109 -7.44 -42.65 -12.38
N LYS A 110 -6.88 -43.79 -11.93
CA LYS A 110 -5.86 -43.79 -10.86
C LYS A 110 -4.62 -42.99 -11.24
N ARG A 111 -4.13 -43.13 -12.48
CA ARG A 111 -2.99 -42.34 -12.98
C ARG A 111 -3.36 -40.85 -13.06
N GLN A 112 -4.56 -40.54 -13.54
CA GLN A 112 -5.04 -39.17 -13.61
C GLN A 112 -5.14 -38.52 -12.22
N ASP A 113 -5.70 -39.23 -11.24
CA ASP A 113 -5.85 -38.77 -9.86
C ASP A 113 -4.49 -38.58 -9.18
N SER A 114 -3.53 -39.48 -9.42
CA SER A 114 -2.14 -39.32 -8.95
C SER A 114 -1.48 -38.07 -9.53
N ASN A 115 -1.63 -37.84 -10.84
CA ASN A 115 -1.10 -36.65 -11.51
C ASN A 115 -1.75 -35.35 -10.99
N GLN A 116 -3.07 -35.36 -10.78
CA GLN A 116 -3.79 -34.23 -10.21
C GLN A 116 -3.37 -33.96 -8.77
N THR A 117 -3.22 -35.00 -7.96
CA THR A 117 -2.73 -34.89 -6.57
C THR A 117 -1.34 -34.26 -6.53
N GLN A 118 -0.42 -34.69 -7.40
CA GLN A 118 0.91 -34.09 -7.52
C GLN A 118 0.85 -32.62 -7.95
N THR A 119 -0.04 -32.30 -8.89
CA THR A 119 -0.26 -30.92 -9.36
C THR A 119 -0.78 -30.04 -8.23
N ILE A 120 -1.79 -30.52 -7.49
CA ILE A 120 -2.35 -29.82 -6.32
C ILE A 120 -1.27 -29.59 -5.27
N PHE A 121 -0.44 -30.59 -5.00
CA PHE A 121 0.67 -30.47 -4.05
C PHE A 121 1.67 -29.38 -4.48
N ASN A 122 2.09 -29.40 -5.75
CA ASN A 122 3.00 -28.39 -6.30
C ASN A 122 2.41 -26.97 -6.23
N LEU A 123 1.13 -26.81 -6.56
CA LEU A 123 0.43 -25.53 -6.47
C LEU A 123 0.32 -25.02 -5.03
N LYS A 124 -0.03 -25.89 -4.08
CA LYS A 124 -0.06 -25.55 -2.64
C LYS A 124 1.30 -25.03 -2.16
N ARG A 125 2.39 -25.70 -2.58
CA ARG A 125 3.76 -25.27 -2.26
C ARG A 125 4.10 -23.92 -2.89
N LEU A 126 3.69 -23.68 -4.14
CA LEU A 126 3.90 -22.41 -4.82
C LEU A 126 3.17 -21.25 -4.12
N VAL A 127 1.89 -21.44 -3.78
CA VAL A 127 1.09 -20.45 -3.04
C VAL A 127 1.73 -20.11 -1.70
N ALA A 128 2.16 -21.12 -0.93
CA ALA A 128 2.83 -20.88 0.36
C ALA A 128 4.13 -20.07 0.20
N ASN A 129 4.92 -20.36 -0.84
CA ASN A 129 6.14 -19.61 -1.15
C ASN A 129 5.84 -18.16 -1.53
N LEU A 130 4.88 -17.92 -2.42
CA LEU A 130 4.49 -16.56 -2.83
C LEU A 130 3.98 -15.75 -1.65
N GLN A 131 3.11 -16.32 -0.80
CA GLN A 131 2.65 -15.67 0.43
C GLN A 131 3.79 -15.33 1.38
N LYS A 132 4.79 -16.22 1.51
CA LYS A 132 5.98 -15.95 2.34
C LYS A 132 6.83 -14.82 1.75
N THR A 133 7.02 -14.79 0.44
CA THR A 133 7.76 -13.72 -0.24
C THR A 133 7.05 -12.39 -0.13
N GLU A 134 5.73 -12.33 -0.36
CA GLU A 134 4.95 -11.09 -0.22
C GLU A 134 4.97 -10.58 1.23
N ARG A 135 4.76 -11.49 2.20
CA ARG A 135 4.81 -11.13 3.63
C ARG A 135 6.19 -10.66 4.08
N ASN A 136 7.25 -11.34 3.65
CA ASN A 136 8.58 -11.01 4.09
C ASN A 136 9.15 -9.84 3.27
N GLU A 137 9.23 -9.94 1.96
CA GLU A 137 9.91 -8.91 1.17
C GLU A 137 9.04 -7.67 0.96
N GLY A 138 7.75 -7.84 0.67
CA GLY A 138 6.83 -6.73 0.39
C GLY A 138 6.59 -5.88 1.64
N TYR A 139 6.14 -6.50 2.74
CA TYR A 139 5.89 -5.74 3.97
C TYR A 139 7.16 -5.27 4.66
N ILE A 140 8.26 -6.03 4.68
CA ILE A 140 9.50 -5.53 5.31
C ILE A 140 10.04 -4.32 4.56
N LYS A 141 10.05 -4.32 3.21
CA LYS A 141 10.45 -3.13 2.42
C LYS A 141 9.56 -1.94 2.76
N THR A 142 8.24 -2.15 2.74
CA THR A 142 7.26 -1.10 3.05
C THR A 142 7.44 -0.54 4.46
N ILE A 143 7.59 -1.41 5.47
CA ILE A 143 7.84 -1.02 6.87
C ILE A 143 9.15 -0.22 6.99
N THR A 144 10.21 -0.65 6.30
CA THR A 144 11.51 0.02 6.33
C THR A 144 11.42 1.42 5.72
N THR A 145 10.72 1.57 4.58
CA THR A 145 10.46 2.87 3.96
C THR A 145 9.68 3.79 4.89
N HIS A 146 8.59 3.33 5.50
CA HIS A 146 7.81 4.14 6.44
C HIS A 146 8.63 4.53 7.67
N LYS A 147 9.48 3.64 8.21
CA LYS A 147 10.39 3.97 9.32
C LYS A 147 11.36 5.08 8.95
N ALA A 148 11.93 5.05 7.75
CA ALA A 148 12.83 6.10 7.26
C ALA A 148 12.10 7.44 7.10
N GLU A 149 10.86 7.41 6.60
CA GLU A 149 10.03 8.61 6.46
C GLU A 149 9.66 9.22 7.82
N ILE A 150 9.24 8.39 8.79
CA ILE A 150 8.97 8.82 10.16
C ILE A 150 10.22 9.48 10.78
N ALA A 151 11.39 8.87 10.64
CA ALA A 151 12.63 9.45 11.16
C ALA A 151 12.93 10.83 10.55
N ARG A 152 12.71 10.99 9.23
CA ARG A 152 12.85 12.28 8.54
C ARG A 152 11.84 13.33 9.05
N LEU A 153 10.59 12.93 9.27
CA LEU A 153 9.55 13.82 9.78
C LEU A 153 9.86 14.29 11.22
N VAL A 154 10.30 13.37 12.09
CA VAL A 154 10.73 13.71 13.46
C VAL A 154 11.91 14.68 13.44
N ALA A 155 12.91 14.47 12.59
CA ALA A 155 14.04 15.40 12.46
C ALA A 155 13.59 16.80 11.99
N ASN A 156 12.64 16.86 11.05
CA ASN A 156 12.07 18.12 10.58
C ASN A 156 11.26 18.83 11.67
N GLU A 157 10.48 18.09 12.47
CA GLU A 157 9.73 18.65 13.60
C GLU A 157 10.66 19.30 14.62
N VAL A 158 11.75 18.61 15.00
CA VAL A 158 12.76 19.14 15.91
C VAL A 158 13.38 20.42 15.35
N ARG A 159 13.78 20.43 14.07
CA ARG A 159 14.34 21.61 13.40
C ARG A 159 13.37 22.79 13.40
N LEU A 160 12.11 22.55 13.06
CA LEU A 160 11.08 23.60 13.02
C LEU A 160 10.79 24.15 14.42
N LYS A 161 10.76 23.29 15.45
CA LYS A 161 10.59 23.72 16.84
C LYS A 161 11.71 24.65 17.30
N ASP A 162 12.96 24.34 16.93
CA ASP A 162 14.11 25.20 17.22
C ASP A 162 14.03 26.54 16.48
N GLU A 163 13.59 26.55 15.21
CA GLU A 163 13.39 27.78 14.43
C GLU A 163 12.29 28.66 15.04
N VAL A 164 11.16 28.07 15.43
CA VAL A 164 10.07 28.79 16.11
C VAL A 164 10.57 29.42 17.41
N GLN A 165 11.35 28.68 18.22
CA GLN A 165 11.93 29.23 19.44
C GLN A 165 12.92 30.37 19.17
N LYS A 166 13.75 30.26 18.12
CA LYS A 166 14.66 31.35 17.71
C LYS A 166 13.87 32.60 17.30
N HIS A 167 12.83 32.45 16.49
CA HIS A 167 11.98 33.57 16.08
C HIS A 167 11.23 34.20 17.26
N GLN A 168 10.71 33.41 18.19
CA GLN A 168 10.11 33.91 19.42
C GLN A 168 11.10 34.74 20.25
N ARG A 169 12.34 34.27 20.44
CA ARG A 169 13.38 35.02 21.15
C ARG A 169 13.73 36.35 20.45
N ILE A 170 13.79 36.36 19.12
CA ILE A 170 14.02 37.58 18.34
C ILE A 170 12.86 38.57 18.52
N ALA A 171 11.62 38.08 18.44
CA ALA A 171 10.43 38.92 18.61
C ALA A 171 10.35 39.54 20.02
N ILE A 172 10.67 38.77 21.07
CA ILE A 172 10.74 39.28 22.45
C ILE A 172 11.79 40.40 22.56
N LYS A 173 13.01 40.19 22.05
CA LYS A 173 14.07 41.20 22.06
C LYS A 173 13.70 42.46 21.26
N ALA A 174 13.01 42.30 20.12
CA ALA A 174 12.53 43.41 19.32
C ALA A 174 11.47 44.23 20.05
N LEU A 175 10.52 43.56 20.73
CA LEU A 175 9.50 44.20 21.55
C LEU A 175 10.12 44.98 22.71
N GLU A 176 11.11 44.41 23.41
CA GLU A 176 11.84 45.08 24.48
C GLU A 176 12.57 46.34 23.99
N ARG A 177 13.26 46.24 22.84
CA ARG A 177 13.91 47.40 22.21
C ARG A 177 12.91 48.48 21.84
N MET A 178 11.75 48.10 21.31
CA MET A 178 10.70 49.06 20.92
C MET A 178 10.12 49.77 22.15
N LYS A 179 9.90 49.06 23.26
CA LYS A 179 9.48 49.67 24.53
C LYS A 179 10.51 50.67 25.05
N GLU A 180 11.80 50.35 24.98
CA GLU A 180 12.85 51.27 25.40
C GLU A 180 12.93 52.51 24.48
N GLN A 181 12.80 52.33 23.17
CA GLN A 181 12.73 53.46 22.24
C GLN A 181 11.53 54.39 22.51
N ILE A 182 10.37 53.82 22.86
CA ILE A 182 9.19 54.61 23.26
C ILE A 182 9.50 55.41 24.53
N LYS A 183 10.17 54.81 25.52
CA LYS A 183 10.56 55.49 26.76
C LYS A 183 11.53 56.65 26.48
N ILE A 184 12.57 56.41 25.69
CA ILE A 184 13.55 57.44 25.28
C ILE A 184 12.85 58.58 24.54
N ALA A 185 11.97 58.26 23.58
CA ALA A 185 11.24 59.26 22.81
C ALA A 185 10.32 60.12 23.69
N ASN A 186 9.67 59.52 24.69
CA ASN A 186 8.84 60.25 25.64
C ASN A 186 9.67 61.16 26.55
N GLU A 187 10.85 60.71 26.99
CA GLU A 187 11.75 61.53 27.82
C GLU A 187 12.34 62.69 27.02
N ALA A 188 12.78 62.44 25.78
CA ALA A 188 13.23 63.49 24.87
C ALA A 188 12.12 64.53 24.59
N LYS A 189 10.86 64.11 24.44
CA LYS A 189 9.73 65.03 24.31
C LYS A 189 9.55 65.92 25.55
N LYS A 190 9.71 65.37 26.75
CA LYS A 190 9.66 66.15 28.00
C LYS A 190 10.82 67.14 28.06
N GLU A 191 12.05 66.71 27.78
CA GLU A 191 13.21 67.60 27.78
C GLU A 191 13.04 68.75 26.79
N VAL A 192 12.59 68.48 25.56
CA VAL A 192 12.30 69.54 24.58
C VAL A 192 11.22 70.49 25.08
N ALA A 193 10.17 69.99 25.73
CA ALA A 193 9.14 70.84 26.32
C ALA A 193 9.72 71.73 27.43
N THR A 194 10.58 71.18 28.30
CA THR A 194 11.28 71.91 29.36
C THR A 194 12.20 72.99 28.77
N TYR A 195 13.02 72.65 27.77
CA TYR A 195 13.89 73.62 27.07
C TYR A 195 13.09 74.73 26.40
N LYS A 196 11.98 74.41 25.72
CA LYS A 196 11.07 75.42 25.15
C LYS A 196 10.49 76.33 26.23
N GLY A 197 10.09 75.76 27.36
CA GLY A 197 9.62 76.51 28.54
C GLY A 197 10.67 77.46 29.07
N HIS A 198 11.91 76.99 29.29
CA HIS A 198 13.03 77.83 29.73
C HIS A 198 13.38 78.94 28.73
N ALA A 199 13.44 78.62 27.44
CA ALA A 199 13.71 79.61 26.40
C ALA A 199 12.63 80.69 26.34
N LEU A 200 11.35 80.31 26.50
CA LEU A 200 10.24 81.25 26.56
C LEU A 200 10.34 82.15 27.80
N ALA A 201 10.61 81.57 28.98
CA ALA A 201 10.80 82.31 30.22
C ALA A 201 11.99 83.29 30.15
N ALA A 202 13.12 82.85 29.59
CA ALA A 202 14.30 83.71 29.41
C ALA A 202 14.03 84.88 28.45
N LYS A 203 13.34 84.62 27.32
CA LYS A 203 12.91 85.68 26.39
C LYS A 203 11.95 86.65 27.06
N HIS A 204 11.01 86.15 27.86
CA HIS A 204 10.08 87.00 28.60
C HIS A 204 10.81 87.88 29.62
N SER A 205 11.74 87.31 30.39
CA SER A 205 12.59 88.06 31.32
C SER A 205 13.42 89.15 30.62
N LEU A 206 14.03 88.83 29.46
CA LEU A 206 14.78 89.80 28.67
C LEU A 206 13.88 90.92 28.11
N LEU A 207 12.67 90.60 27.64
CA LEU A 207 11.70 91.61 27.19
C LEU A 207 11.28 92.54 28.33
N VAL A 208 11.06 91.99 29.52
CA VAL A 208 10.72 92.77 30.73
C VAL A 208 11.90 93.64 31.17
N SER A 209 13.14 93.13 31.13
CA SER A 209 14.33 93.91 31.51
C SER A 209 14.67 95.01 30.50
N LEU A 210 14.54 94.74 29.19
CA LEU A 210 14.66 95.75 28.13
C LEU A 210 13.58 96.83 28.25
N SER A 211 12.36 96.46 28.66
CA SER A 211 11.30 97.42 28.94
C SER A 211 11.62 98.30 30.15
N HIS A 212 12.12 97.73 31.26
CA HIS A 212 12.50 98.50 32.45
C HIS A 212 13.65 99.47 32.16
N THR A 213 14.70 98.99 31.48
CA THR A 213 15.85 99.83 31.11
C THR A 213 15.45 100.98 30.17
N LYS A 214 14.46 100.82 29.28
CA LYS A 214 13.93 101.93 28.48
C LYS A 214 13.32 103.03 29.35
N PHE A 215 12.52 102.67 30.35
CA PHE A 215 11.88 103.64 31.24
C PHE A 215 12.87 104.27 32.22
N GLU A 216 13.83 103.50 32.72
CA GLU A 216 14.92 103.99 33.56
C GLU A 216 15.80 104.99 32.82
N LEU A 217 16.21 104.67 31.58
CA LEU A 217 16.97 105.59 30.73
C LEU A 217 16.16 106.85 30.41
N ALA A 218 14.87 106.72 30.11
CA ALA A 218 14.00 107.87 29.90
C ALA A 218 13.91 108.76 31.14
N MET A 219 13.77 108.17 32.33
CA MET A 219 13.80 108.92 33.59
C MET A 219 15.15 109.60 33.83
N GLU A 220 16.26 108.94 33.54
CA GLU A 220 17.60 109.51 33.70
C GLU A 220 17.82 110.71 32.77
N ILE A 221 17.43 110.59 31.50
CA ILE A 221 17.48 111.68 30.52
C ILE A 221 16.64 112.87 31.02
N VAL A 222 15.40 112.63 31.43
CA VAL A 222 14.49 113.67 31.94
C VAL A 222 15.07 114.33 33.20
N ASN A 223 15.60 113.55 34.14
CA ASN A 223 16.24 114.07 35.35
C ASN A 223 17.45 114.93 35.04
N ASN A 224 18.27 114.56 34.06
CA ASN A 224 19.43 115.35 33.63
C ASN A 224 19.02 116.62 32.89
N VAL A 225 17.94 116.59 32.10
CA VAL A 225 17.34 117.81 31.52
C VAL A 225 16.86 118.76 32.64
N PHE A 226 16.16 118.25 33.66
CA PHE A 226 15.73 119.05 34.81
C PHE A 226 16.90 119.66 35.59
N LYS A 227 18.02 118.94 35.76
CA LYS A 227 19.24 119.50 36.34
C LYS A 227 19.80 120.65 35.51
N GLY A 228 19.79 120.54 34.18
CA GLY A 228 20.25 121.59 33.27
C GLY A 228 19.36 122.83 33.26
N LEU A 229 18.08 122.68 33.63
CA LEU A 229 17.11 123.78 33.74
C LEU A 229 17.10 124.46 35.12
N LYS A 230 17.87 123.94 36.08
CA LYS A 230 17.87 124.42 37.45
C LYS A 230 18.56 125.80 37.55
N ASP A 231 18.01 126.67 38.40
CA ASP A 231 18.61 127.95 38.79
C ASP A 231 18.85 128.95 37.62
N ILE A 232 17.98 128.91 36.60
CA ILE A 232 17.94 129.90 35.50
C ILE A 232 17.27 131.18 36.01
N ASP A 233 18.06 132.23 36.22
CA ASP A 233 17.63 133.55 36.73
C ASP A 233 17.86 134.69 35.72
N SER A 234 18.36 134.37 34.52
CA SER A 234 18.77 135.35 33.50
C SER A 234 18.68 134.77 32.08
N GLU A 235 18.53 135.66 31.10
CA GLU A 235 18.39 135.30 29.68
C GLU A 235 19.64 134.58 29.14
N GLU A 236 20.82 135.02 29.56
CA GLU A 236 22.10 134.43 29.18
C GLU A 236 22.26 133.01 29.72
N LYS A 237 21.90 132.77 30.99
CA LYS A 237 21.88 131.42 31.56
C LYS A 237 20.85 130.53 30.88
N ALA A 238 19.70 131.07 30.51
CA ALA A 238 18.68 130.32 29.76
C ALA A 238 19.20 129.87 28.38
N LYS A 239 19.86 130.77 27.63
CA LYS A 239 20.47 130.43 26.33
C LYS A 239 21.56 129.36 26.47
N GLN A 240 22.40 129.45 27.49
CA GLN A 240 23.46 128.47 27.76
C GLN A 240 22.90 127.09 28.19
N ALA A 241 21.86 127.09 29.02
CA ALA A 241 21.16 125.86 29.44
C ALA A 241 20.51 125.16 28.24
N ILE A 242 19.81 125.90 27.37
CA ILE A 242 19.20 125.36 26.15
C ILE A 242 20.27 124.73 25.24
N HIS A 243 21.40 125.41 25.02
CA HIS A 243 22.47 124.87 24.18
C HIS A 243 23.05 123.57 24.76
N SER A 244 23.29 123.53 26.08
CA SER A 244 23.83 122.36 26.78
C SER A 244 22.84 121.18 26.78
N ILE A 245 21.56 121.45 27.01
CA ILE A 245 20.49 120.46 26.97
C ILE A 245 20.34 119.88 25.56
N ASN A 246 20.36 120.71 24.53
CA ASN A 246 20.28 120.25 23.15
C ASN A 246 21.47 119.36 22.79
N GLY A 247 22.70 119.75 23.16
CA GLY A 247 23.89 118.92 22.95
C GLY A 247 23.80 117.57 23.67
N TYR A 248 23.32 117.56 24.92
CA TYR A 248 23.09 116.33 25.68
C TYR A 248 22.03 115.43 25.01
N LEU A 249 20.88 115.99 24.62
CA LEU A 249 19.80 115.24 23.98
C LEU A 249 20.22 114.67 22.62
N GLU A 250 20.99 115.42 21.83
CA GLU A 250 21.55 114.96 20.55
C GLU A 250 22.53 113.79 20.76
N GLN A 251 23.39 113.87 21.78
CA GLN A 251 24.29 112.78 22.16
C GLN A 251 23.53 111.52 22.60
N GLN A 252 22.47 111.66 23.39
CA GLN A 252 21.63 110.54 23.81
C GLN A 252 20.86 109.95 22.62
N SER A 253 20.33 110.77 21.73
CA SER A 253 19.65 110.32 20.50
C SER A 253 20.58 109.47 19.64
N LYS A 254 21.80 109.95 19.39
CA LYS A 254 22.81 109.21 18.62
C LYS A 254 23.20 107.89 19.27
N THR A 255 23.35 107.88 20.60
CA THR A 255 23.67 106.65 21.36
C THR A 255 22.57 105.60 21.23
N VAL A 256 21.30 106.02 21.27
CA VAL A 256 20.14 105.12 21.07
C VAL A 256 20.07 104.62 19.62
N GLU A 257 20.37 105.47 18.65
CA GLU A 257 20.38 105.14 17.23
C GLU A 257 21.50 104.13 16.88
N ASP A 258 22.70 104.34 17.41
CA ASP A 258 23.84 103.42 17.29
C ASP A 258 23.52 102.07 17.95
N TYR A 259 22.93 102.08 19.15
CA TYR A 259 22.51 100.85 19.83
C TYR A 259 21.44 100.10 19.01
N THR A 260 20.43 100.80 18.51
CA THR A 260 19.34 100.21 17.72
C THR A 260 19.89 99.60 16.43
N THR A 261 20.79 100.31 15.74
CA THR A 261 21.44 99.84 14.52
C THR A 261 22.26 98.57 14.79
N ASN A 262 23.05 98.55 15.87
CA ASN A 262 23.84 97.39 16.26
C ASN A 262 22.97 96.18 16.65
N VAL A 263 21.90 96.40 17.41
CA VAL A 263 20.95 95.34 17.78
C VAL A 263 20.22 94.80 16.55
N MET A 264 19.82 95.67 15.62
CA MET A 264 19.21 95.26 14.35
C MET A 264 20.17 94.46 13.47
N SER A 265 21.43 94.90 13.35
CA SER A 265 22.47 94.17 12.60
C SER A 265 22.69 92.78 13.18
N ASN A 266 22.91 92.68 14.50
CA ASN A 266 23.09 91.41 15.19
C ASN A 266 21.84 90.51 15.04
N SER A 267 20.63 91.08 15.10
CA SER A 267 19.40 90.32 14.89
C SER A 267 19.27 89.79 13.46
N ALA A 268 19.75 90.52 12.45
CA ALA A 268 19.75 90.10 11.06
C ALA A 268 20.76 88.97 10.83
N GLU A 269 21.96 89.08 11.40
CA GLU A 269 22.98 88.03 11.37
C GLU A 269 22.49 86.73 12.02
N VAL A 270 21.91 86.81 13.22
CA VAL A 270 21.31 85.64 13.90
C VAL A 270 20.17 85.04 13.06
N ARG A 271 19.36 85.87 12.40
CA ARG A 271 18.29 85.38 11.52
C ARG A 271 18.85 84.66 10.29
N GLY A 272 19.94 85.17 9.71
CA GLY A 272 20.67 84.51 8.62
C GLY A 272 21.17 83.13 9.03
N VAL A 273 21.82 83.02 10.19
CA VAL A 273 22.28 81.72 10.73
C VAL A 273 21.12 80.75 10.94
N ILE A 274 19.99 81.21 11.45
CA ILE A 274 18.79 80.37 11.61
C ILE A 274 18.26 79.89 10.26
N GLN A 275 18.21 80.76 9.25
CA GLN A 275 17.75 80.41 7.89
C GLN A 275 18.70 79.41 7.22
N ASP A 276 20.01 79.59 7.35
CA ASP A 276 21.00 78.65 6.83
C ASP A 276 20.84 77.27 7.47
N LEU A 277 20.72 77.19 8.80
CA LEU A 277 20.48 75.93 9.51
C LEU A 277 19.16 75.27 9.08
N GLN A 278 18.09 76.05 8.87
CA GLN A 278 16.82 75.53 8.37
C GLN A 278 16.92 75.04 6.92
N GLY A 279 17.72 75.69 6.08
CA GLY A 279 17.98 75.27 4.70
C GLY A 279 18.74 73.94 4.62
N TYR A 280 19.66 73.68 5.55
CA TYR A 280 20.37 72.41 5.66
C TYR A 280 19.58 71.31 6.39
N THR A 281 18.50 71.67 7.09
CA THR A 281 17.60 70.71 7.74
C THR A 281 16.62 70.16 6.70
N LEU A 282 16.99 69.07 6.01
CA LEU A 282 16.14 68.38 5.04
C LEU A 282 14.82 67.92 5.68
N LYS A 283 13.68 68.25 5.06
CA LYS A 283 12.33 67.90 5.55
C LYS A 283 12.07 66.39 5.62
N GLU A 284 12.86 65.57 4.91
CA GLU A 284 12.71 64.10 4.81
C GLU A 284 14.06 63.35 4.72
N ALA A 285 15.11 63.79 5.43
CA ALA A 285 16.41 63.11 5.37
C ALA A 285 16.42 61.73 6.03
N ARG A 286 17.10 60.77 5.38
CA ARG A 286 17.33 59.43 5.93
C ARG A 286 18.48 59.47 6.95
N PRO A 287 18.51 58.58 7.97
CA PRO A 287 19.50 58.62 9.08
C PRO A 287 20.98 58.66 8.66
N ASN A 288 21.28 58.17 7.47
CA ASN A 288 22.60 58.09 6.85
C ASN A 288 23.09 59.41 6.20
N GLU A 289 22.28 60.48 6.22
CA GLU A 289 22.61 61.80 5.64
C GLU A 289 22.95 62.86 6.71
N PHE A 290 22.92 62.50 8.00
CA PHE A 290 23.16 63.44 9.11
C PHE A 290 24.64 63.76 9.38
N GLY A 291 25.58 62.99 8.83
CA GLY A 291 27.02 63.20 9.08
C GLY A 291 27.50 64.58 8.63
N SER A 292 27.15 64.98 7.40
CA SER A 292 27.51 66.28 6.84
C SER A 292 26.85 67.45 7.57
N PHE A 293 25.61 67.28 8.04
CA PHE A 293 24.92 68.29 8.85
C PHE A 293 25.61 68.50 10.21
N ILE A 294 26.01 67.42 10.88
CA ILE A 294 26.74 67.49 12.15
C ILE A 294 28.07 68.21 11.99
N ASP A 295 28.83 67.88 10.93
CA ASP A 295 30.12 68.51 10.65
C ASP A 295 29.96 70.01 10.34
N TYR A 296 28.91 70.39 9.59
CA TYR A 296 28.59 71.79 9.31
C TYR A 296 28.23 72.57 10.59
N VAL A 297 27.35 72.02 11.44
CA VAL A 297 26.97 72.65 12.72
C VAL A 297 28.18 72.81 13.64
N ARG A 298 29.08 71.82 13.66
CA ARG A 298 30.33 71.88 14.45
C ARG A 298 31.31 72.94 13.90
N GLY A 299 31.41 73.07 12.58
CA GLY A 299 32.19 74.14 11.94
C GLY A 299 31.66 75.54 12.24
N LEU A 300 30.33 75.72 12.23
CA LEU A 300 29.69 76.97 12.64
C LEU A 300 29.98 77.30 14.10
N GLN A 301 29.87 76.30 14.99
CA GLN A 301 30.18 76.48 16.42
C GLN A 301 31.60 77.02 16.63
N HIS A 302 32.61 76.40 16.02
CA HIS A 302 33.99 76.84 16.17
C HIS A 302 34.24 78.25 15.59
N THR A 303 33.59 78.59 14.48
CA THR A 303 33.68 79.93 13.88
C THR A 303 33.11 80.99 14.82
N LEU A 304 31.90 80.76 15.34
CA LEU A 304 31.22 81.65 16.27
C LEU A 304 31.98 81.78 17.60
N GLU A 305 32.54 80.69 18.13
CA GLU A 305 33.39 80.72 19.32
C GLU A 305 34.66 81.57 19.11
N THR A 306 35.23 81.53 17.90
CA THR A 306 36.42 82.31 17.54
C THR A 306 36.09 83.79 17.41
N GLU A 307 34.95 84.12 16.79
CA GLU A 307 34.47 85.50 16.68
C GLU A 307 34.07 86.08 18.03
N ALA A 308 33.37 85.31 18.88
CA ALA A 308 33.02 85.70 20.24
C ALA A 308 34.26 86.02 21.08
N LYS A 309 35.33 85.23 20.94
CA LYS A 309 36.64 85.52 21.57
C LYS A 309 37.26 86.81 21.04
N LYS A 310 37.23 87.05 19.72
CA LYS A 310 37.73 88.30 19.12
C LYS A 310 36.96 89.53 19.61
N TRP A 311 35.63 89.44 19.69
CA TRP A 311 34.77 90.52 20.17
C TRP A 311 34.95 90.79 21.67
N LYS A 312 35.05 89.74 22.49
CA LYS A 312 35.36 89.88 23.92
C LYS A 312 36.71 90.57 24.17
N ASN A 313 37.69 90.32 23.31
CA ASN A 313 38.99 90.98 23.37
C ASN A 313 38.95 92.45 22.89
N LYS A 314 38.02 92.81 21.99
CA LYS A 314 37.81 94.21 21.57
C LYS A 314 37.05 95.06 22.60
N LEU A 315 36.18 94.44 23.39
CA LEU A 315 35.40 95.11 24.45
C LEU A 315 36.18 95.25 25.78
N ASN A 316 37.34 94.59 25.91
CA ASN A 316 38.23 94.64 27.08
C ASN A 316 39.42 95.61 26.90
N VAL A 317 39.35 96.54 25.94
CA VAL A 317 40.27 97.69 25.82
C VAL A 317 39.48 98.97 26.10
#